data_AF-A0A936Y8M1-F1
#
_entry.id   AF-A0A936Y8M1-F1
#
_cell.length_a   1.000
_cell.length_b   1.000
_cell.length_c   1.000
_cell.angle_alpha   90.00
_cell.angle_beta   90.00
_cell.angle_gamma   90.00
#
_symmetry.space_group_name_H-M   'P 1'
#
loop_
_entity.id
_entity.type
_entity.pdbx_description
1 polymer ?
#
loop_
_entity_poly.entity_id
_entity_poly.type
_entity_poly.pdbx_seq_one_letter_code
_entity_poly.pdbx_strand_id
1 'polypeptide(L)'
;MTRQIAGVTGEFLLQYIQRIERLEQDKATVSEDIKSVYAEAKNNGFDTKIMKQVVKLRKMDPNERDEQETLLDIYKQAIGMMVNEMDVEEA
;
A
#
# COMPACT_ATOMS: atom_id res chain seq x y z
N MET A 1 -38.20 11.27 9.18
CA MET A 1 -38.32 10.67 10.53
C MET A 1 -36.98 10.79 11.22
N THR A 2 -36.78 11.82 12.04
CA THR A 2 -35.58 11.94 12.88
C THR A 2 -35.75 10.96 14.03
N ARG A 3 -35.10 9.80 13.95
CA ARG A 3 -35.19 8.77 15.00
C ARG A 3 -34.55 9.35 16.26
N GLN A 4 -35.35 9.46 17.32
CA GLN A 4 -34.93 9.94 18.63
C GLN A 4 -33.93 8.93 19.22
N ILE A 5 -32.64 9.29 19.20
CA ILE A 5 -31.53 8.52 19.80
C ILE A 5 -31.57 8.84 21.30
N ALA A 6 -32.42 8.12 22.03
CA ALA A 6 -32.68 8.35 23.46
C ALA A 6 -31.45 8.05 24.35
N GLY A 7 -31.00 9.02 25.16
CA GLY A 7 -30.13 8.90 26.34
C GLY A 7 -29.06 7.81 26.35
N VAL A 8 -29.46 6.57 26.63
CA VAL A 8 -28.62 5.35 26.63
C VAL A 8 -27.89 5.15 25.28
N THR A 9 -28.51 5.48 24.15
CA THR A 9 -27.88 5.37 22.83
C THR A 9 -26.80 6.43 22.59
N GLY A 10 -26.86 7.56 23.31
CA GLY A 10 -25.84 8.61 23.22
C GLY A 10 -24.54 8.19 23.90
N GLU A 11 -24.61 7.51 25.05
CA GLU A 11 -23.44 6.98 25.76
C GLU A 11 -22.73 5.90 24.95
N PHE A 12 -23.46 4.94 24.37
CA PHE A 12 -22.88 3.94 23.48
C PHE A 12 -22.26 4.57 22.23
N LEU A 13 -22.94 5.55 21.62
CA LEU A 13 -22.38 6.28 20.48
C LEU A 13 -21.07 6.99 20.85
N LEU A 14 -21.01 7.64 22.02
CA LEU A 14 -19.80 8.28 22.52
C LEU A 14 -18.66 7.28 22.71
N GLN A 15 -18.93 6.10 23.27
CA GLN A 15 -17.93 5.05 23.43
C GLN A 15 -17.36 4.58 22.08
N TYR A 16 -18.22 4.40 21.06
CA TYR A 16 -17.76 4.07 19.70
C TYR A 16 -16.91 5.18 19.10
N ILE A 17 -17.34 6.44 19.20
CA ILE A 17 -16.61 7.60 18.68
C ILE A 17 -15.22 7.69 19.33
N GLN A 18 -15.15 7.65 20.66
CA GLN A 18 -13.88 7.72 21.39
C GLN A 18 -12.94 6.57 21.03
N ARG A 19 -13.48 5.36 20.79
CA ARG A 19 -12.66 4.24 20.33
C ARG A 19 -12.13 4.46 18.92
N ILE A 20 -12.93 5.01 18.01
CA ILE A 20 -12.51 5.36 16.65
C ILE A 20 -11.44 6.47 16.68
N GLU A 21 -11.63 7.52 17.48
CA GLU A 21 -10.67 8.61 17.61
C GLU A 21 -9.30 8.11 18.09
N ARG A 22 -9.28 7.21 19.09
CA ARG A 22 -8.04 6.54 19.51
C ARG A 22 -7.40 5.75 18.38
N LEU A 23 -8.19 4.96 17.64
CA LEU A 23 -7.67 4.16 16.51
C LEU A 23 -7.14 5.05 15.36
N GLU A 24 -7.77 6.19 15.08
CA GLU A 24 -7.27 7.15 14.08
C GLU A 24 -5.98 7.83 14.56
N GLN A 25 -5.84 8.12 15.86
CA GLN A 25 -4.59 8.59 16.43
C GLN A 25 -3.47 7.54 16.29
N ASP A 26 -3.74 6.29 16.66
CA ASP A 26 -2.77 5.18 16.54
C ASP A 26 -2.32 4.98 15.08
N LYS A 27 -3.28 5.04 14.14
CA LYS A 27 -3.03 4.97 12.69
C LYS A 27 -2.18 6.14 12.21
N ALA A 28 -2.38 7.35 12.74
CA ALA A 28 -1.54 8.50 12.41
C ALA A 28 -0.11 8.30 12.89
N THR A 29 0.09 7.82 14.13
CA THR A 29 1.43 7.48 14.66
C THR A 29 2.14 6.45 13.79
N VAL A 30 1.47 5.33 13.47
CA VAL A 30 2.03 4.28 12.59
C VAL A 30 2.35 4.83 11.20
N SER A 31 1.53 5.75 10.68
CA SER A 31 1.77 6.38 9.38
C SER A 31 3.03 7.25 9.39
N GLU A 32 3.28 7.98 10.49
CA GLU A 32 4.52 8.75 10.65
C GLU A 32 5.75 7.84 10.80
N ASP A 33 5.65 6.74 11.55
CA ASP A 33 6.73 5.75 11.66
C ASP A 33 7.10 5.17 10.30
N ILE A 34 6.08 4.80 9.49
CA ILE A 34 6.29 4.32 8.11
C ILE A 34 7.01 5.38 7.25
N LYS A 35 6.62 6.66 7.38
CA LYS A 35 7.29 7.76 6.65
C LYS A 35 8.75 7.89 7.08
N SER A 36 9.04 7.79 8.38
CA SER A 36 10.39 7.84 8.92
C SER A 36 11.27 6.74 8.33
N VAL A 37 10.78 5.49 8.26
CA VAL A 37 11.50 4.36 7.65
C VAL A 37 11.80 4.60 6.17
N TYR A 38 10.84 5.13 5.40
CA TYR A 38 11.11 5.49 4.00
C TYR A 38 12.12 6.64 3.88
N ALA A 39 12.10 7.62 4.78
CA ALA A 39 13.07 8.71 4.78
C ALA A 39 14.49 8.20 5.10
N GLU A 40 14.63 7.31 6.08
CA GLU A 40 15.89 6.63 6.40
C GLU A 40 16.40 5.82 5.21
N ALA A 41 15.54 5.01 4.58
CA ALA A 41 15.90 4.24 3.38
C ALA A 41 16.38 5.16 2.25
N LYS A 42 15.74 6.31 2.04
CA LYS A 42 16.18 7.31 1.06
C LYS A 42 17.58 7.85 1.39
N ASN A 43 17.84 8.18 2.65
CA ASN A 43 19.16 8.67 3.09
C ASN A 43 20.25 7.60 2.94
N ASN A 44 19.87 6.32 3.05
CA ASN A 44 20.74 5.17 2.80
C ASN A 44 20.88 4.81 1.30
N GLY A 45 20.29 5.59 0.39
CA GLY A 45 20.46 5.44 -1.05
C GLY A 45 19.42 4.56 -1.76
N PHE A 46 18.36 4.12 -1.07
CA PHE A 46 17.31 3.30 -1.69
C PHE A 46 16.23 4.15 -2.40
N ASP A 47 15.72 3.65 -3.52
CA ASP A 47 14.56 4.24 -4.20
C ASP A 47 13.26 3.86 -3.49
N THR A 48 12.75 4.79 -2.68
CA THR A 48 11.48 4.64 -1.94
C THR A 48 10.24 4.42 -2.83
N LYS A 49 10.25 4.87 -4.10
CA LYS A 49 9.14 4.65 -5.03
C LYS A 49 9.08 3.17 -5.42
N ILE A 50 10.23 2.57 -5.72
CA ILE A 50 10.34 1.14 -6.01
C ILE A 50 10.00 0.32 -4.77
N MET A 51 10.50 0.70 -3.59
CA MET A 51 10.15 0.02 -2.34
C MET A 51 8.64 0.01 -2.08
N LYS A 52 7.93 1.12 -2.31
CA LYS A 52 6.45 1.18 -2.18
C LYS A 52 5.75 0.23 -3.15
N GLN A 53 6.26 0.09 -4.38
CA GLN A 53 5.75 -0.89 -5.34
C GLN A 53 5.96 -2.32 -4.83
N VAL A 54 7.15 -2.64 -4.32
CA VAL A 54 7.44 -3.96 -3.71
C VAL A 54 6.52 -4.24 -2.53
N VAL A 55 6.30 -3.27 -1.63
CA VAL A 55 5.37 -3.43 -0.50
C VAL A 55 3.94 -3.67 -0.98
N LYS A 56 3.50 -3.01 -2.06
CA LYS A 56 2.18 -3.26 -2.65
C LYS A 56 2.08 -4.68 -3.22
N LEU A 57 3.08 -5.12 -3.98
CA LEU A 57 3.13 -6.48 -4.54
C LEU A 57 3.13 -7.54 -3.43
N ARG A 58 3.86 -7.31 -2.33
CA ARG A 58 3.92 -8.23 -1.19
C ARG A 58 2.61 -8.32 -0.39
N LYS A 59 1.67 -7.40 -0.60
CA LYS A 59 0.33 -7.42 0.03
C LYS A 59 -0.69 -8.18 -0.82
N MET A 60 -0.40 -8.44 -2.09
CA MET A 60 -1.28 -9.18 -2.99
C MET A 60 -1.21 -10.69 -2.69
N ASP A 61 -2.27 -11.42 -3.04
CA ASP A 61 -2.21 -12.88 -3.01
C ASP A 61 -1.13 -13.38 -3.98
N PRO A 62 -0.35 -14.42 -3.62
CA PRO A 62 0.69 -14.95 -4.51
C PRO A 62 0.16 -15.34 -5.88
N ASN A 63 -1.03 -15.94 -5.98
CA ASN A 63 -1.59 -16.37 -7.27
C ASN A 63 -2.01 -15.16 -8.12
N GLU A 64 -2.64 -14.15 -7.49
CA GLU A 64 -2.99 -12.90 -8.17
C GLU A 64 -1.75 -12.18 -8.71
N ARG A 65 -0.66 -12.16 -7.93
CA ARG A 65 0.61 -11.57 -8.36
C ARG A 65 1.18 -12.33 -9.56
N ASP A 66 1.23 -13.66 -9.50
CA ASP A 66 1.83 -14.48 -10.55
C ASP A 66 1.00 -14.41 -11.86
N GLU A 67 -0.34 -14.34 -11.76
CA GLU A 67 -1.23 -14.08 -12.89
C GLU A 67 -0.96 -12.69 -13.49
N GLN A 68 -0.87 -11.66 -12.64
CA GLN A 68 -0.59 -10.30 -13.11
C GLN A 68 0.78 -10.19 -13.78
N GLU A 69 1.82 -10.85 -13.25
CA GLU A 69 3.16 -10.89 -13.86
C GLU A 69 3.11 -11.57 -15.24
N THR A 70 2.42 -12.70 -15.35
CA THR A 70 2.23 -13.40 -16.63
C THR A 70 1.54 -12.52 -17.67
N LEU A 71 0.45 -11.85 -17.30
CA LEU A 71 -0.27 -10.94 -18.19
C LEU A 71 0.57 -9.72 -18.60
N LEU A 72 1.34 -9.17 -17.66
CA LEU A 72 2.23 -8.06 -17.92
C LEU A 72 3.29 -8.44 -18.95
N ASP A 73 3.87 -9.63 -18.86
CA ASP A 73 4.90 -10.09 -19.78
C ASP A 73 4.32 -10.35 -21.18
N ILE A 74 3.12 -10.93 -21.28
CA ILE A 74 2.40 -11.05 -22.56
C ILE A 74 2.21 -9.67 -23.22
N TYR A 75 1.79 -8.67 -22.46
CA TYR A 75 1.60 -7.32 -23.00
C TYR A 75 2.91 -6.64 -23.38
N LYS A 76 3.98 -6.77 -22.57
CA LYS A 76 5.31 -6.27 -22.94
C LYS A 76 5.80 -6.89 -24.24
N GLN A 77 5.62 -8.21 -24.40
CA GLN A 77 5.97 -8.91 -25.63
C GLN A 77 5.20 -8.37 -26.83
N ALA A 78 3.88 -8.18 -26.68
CA ALA A 78 3.03 -7.67 -27.75
C ALA A 78 3.43 -6.25 -28.24
N ILE A 79 4.03 -5.43 -27.37
CA ILE A 79 4.48 -4.07 -27.70
C ILE A 79 6.00 -3.94 -27.87
N GLY A 80 6.74 -5.06 -27.91
CA GLY A 80 8.19 -5.07 -28.13
C GLY A 80 9.02 -4.48 -26.98
N MET A 81 8.50 -4.51 -25.75
CA MET A 81 9.17 -4.00 -24.53
C MET A 81 9.98 -5.07 -23.77
N MET A 82 10.11 -6.30 -24.29
CA MET A 82 11.02 -7.27 -23.70
C MET A 82 12.46 -6.89 -24.04
N VAL A 83 13.28 -6.68 -23.01
CA VAL A 83 14.74 -6.65 -23.17
C VAL A 83 15.13 -8.06 -23.57
N ASN A 84 15.61 -8.27 -24.79
CA ASN A 84 16.25 -9.54 -25.10
C ASN A 84 17.57 -9.58 -24.33
N GLU A 85 17.87 -10.70 -23.68
CA GLU A 85 19.20 -10.93 -23.07
C GLU A 85 20.35 -10.81 -24.10
N MET A 86 20.01 -10.74 -25.40
CA MET A 86 20.93 -10.51 -26.53
C MET A 86 21.22 -9.03 -26.83
N ASP A 87 20.50 -8.07 -26.24
CA ASP A 87 20.71 -6.63 -26.47
C ASP A 87 21.81 -6.04 -25.57
N VAL A 88 22.50 -6.87 -24.78
CA VAL A 88 23.56 -6.45 -23.84
C VAL A 88 24.95 -6.49 -24.47
N GLU A 89 25.10 -7.05 -25.68
CA GLU A 89 26.35 -7.01 -26.45
C GLU A 89 26.38 -5.83 -27.43
N GLU A 90 26.46 -4.60 -26.95
CA GLU A 90 27.09 -3.47 -27.67
C GLU A 90 27.10 -2.20 -26.80
N ALA A 91 28.11 -2.09 -25.92
CA ALA A 91 28.67 -0.83 -25.44
C ALA A 91 30.05 -1.05 -24.80
#